data_AF-A0A949URW0-F1
#
_entry.id   AF-A0A949URW0-F1
#
_cell.length_a   1.000
_cell.length_b   1.000
_cell.length_c   1.000
_cell.angle_alpha   90.00
_cell.angle_beta   90.00
_cell.angle_gamma   90.00
#
_symmetry.space_group_name_H-M   'P 1'
#
loop_
_entity.id
_entity.type
_entity.pdbx_description
1 polymer ?
#
loop_
_entity_poly.entity_id
_entity_poly.type
_entity_poly.pdbx_seq_one_letter_code
_entity_poly.pdbx_strand_id
1 'polypeptide(L)'
;MTENNFRQDIAVTVDAIVFTPKTGHPQKVLLIQRKNPPHQGMWAFPGGFVDPHEDLDVAARRELEEETGLKVQKVTQFLTAGEPGRDPRGHTISVCYTARVSDRTKAIAADDAADAQWFSLNDLPALAFDHEKILTKAVHTETHSHHYAHPHPALTTDIVVFSIREGRLNALLIDRKIAPFKGKQALPGGFVLPNESLDACAERELREETGVENVFLEQLYSFGIPERDPRERVVTVAYYALIPSDKIILKAGTDAENAVWMPVEDITALSFDHLEILETARERLKAKLEYSNIVLQFLPKEFTLSEVQSIYEVVLGTTVDKRNFRKWLDAHCSLQETGETRRAGAHRPAKLYKIKGRKDLQVLK
;
A
#
# COMPACT_ATOMS: atom_id res chain seq x y z
N MET A 1 35.21 -55.02 8.57
CA MET A 1 34.57 -53.89 7.90
C MET A 1 33.59 -53.30 8.90
N THR A 2 34.00 -52.24 9.59
CA THR A 2 33.15 -51.51 10.53
C THR A 2 32.29 -50.55 9.72
N GLU A 3 30.98 -50.76 9.71
CA GLU A 3 30.02 -49.82 9.14
C GLU A 3 30.13 -48.48 9.87
N ASN A 4 30.74 -47.49 9.24
CA ASN A 4 30.59 -46.10 9.65
C ASN A 4 29.15 -45.70 9.36
N ASN A 5 28.34 -45.59 10.41
CA ASN A 5 26.98 -45.06 10.31
C ASN A 5 27.10 -43.54 10.07
N PHE A 6 27.01 -43.11 8.81
CA PHE A 6 27.14 -41.70 8.39
C PHE A 6 25.90 -40.84 8.71
N ARG A 7 24.98 -41.31 9.56
CA ARG A 7 23.75 -40.57 9.89
C ARG A 7 23.99 -39.67 11.10
N GLN A 8 23.74 -38.37 10.93
CA GLN A 8 23.66 -37.43 12.04
C GLN A 8 22.37 -37.68 12.81
N ASP A 9 22.44 -37.65 14.14
CA ASP A 9 21.27 -37.73 15.02
C ASP A 9 20.53 -36.37 14.98
N ILE A 10 19.52 -36.29 14.11
CA ILE A 10 18.60 -35.15 14.02
C ILE A 10 17.26 -35.61 14.56
N ALA A 11 16.76 -34.92 15.58
CA ALA A 11 15.43 -35.18 16.11
C ALA A 11 14.35 -34.52 15.23
N VAL A 12 13.22 -35.20 15.07
CA VAL A 12 12.04 -34.66 14.40
C VAL A 12 10.93 -34.47 15.43
N THR A 13 10.38 -33.27 15.48
CA THR A 13 9.25 -32.90 16.34
C THR A 13 8.11 -32.35 15.51
N VAL A 14 6.95 -32.21 16.13
CA VAL A 14 5.76 -31.57 15.56
C VAL A 14 5.20 -30.55 16.53
N ASP A 15 4.66 -29.45 16.00
CA ASP A 15 3.99 -28.40 16.80
C ASP A 15 2.61 -28.10 16.22
N ALA A 16 1.58 -27.99 17.06
CA ALA A 16 0.21 -27.70 16.68
C ALA A 16 -0.19 -26.25 17.03
N ILE A 17 -0.35 -25.41 16.02
CA ILE A 17 -0.81 -24.02 16.15
C ILE A 17 -2.33 -24.00 15.98
N VAL A 18 -3.06 -23.97 17.10
CA VAL A 18 -4.52 -24.07 17.10
C VAL A 18 -5.17 -22.71 17.30
N PHE A 19 -6.01 -22.29 16.36
CA PHE A 19 -6.75 -21.03 16.41
C PHE A 19 -8.25 -21.22 16.68
N THR A 20 -8.87 -20.23 17.34
CA THR A 20 -10.33 -20.05 17.31
C THR A 20 -10.79 -19.49 15.95
N PRO A 21 -12.09 -19.54 15.59
CA PRO A 21 -12.59 -19.04 14.31
C PRO A 21 -12.43 -17.51 14.20
N LYS A 22 -12.38 -16.99 12.97
CA LYS A 22 -12.17 -15.57 12.67
C LYS A 22 -13.35 -14.65 13.03
N THR A 23 -14.56 -15.19 13.18
CA THR A 23 -15.79 -14.39 13.33
C THR A 23 -16.25 -14.32 14.78
N GLY A 24 -16.48 -13.08 15.28
CA GLY A 24 -17.22 -12.82 16.52
C GLY A 24 -16.40 -12.38 17.74
N HIS A 25 -15.09 -12.63 17.79
CA HIS A 25 -14.22 -12.32 18.95
C HIS A 25 -12.75 -12.11 18.51
N PRO A 26 -11.88 -11.50 19.34
CA PRO A 26 -10.44 -11.46 19.07
C PRO A 26 -9.92 -12.89 18.90
N GLN A 27 -9.20 -13.14 17.80
CA GLN A 27 -8.64 -14.45 17.50
C GLN A 27 -7.69 -14.88 18.64
N LYS A 28 -7.86 -16.12 19.09
CA LYS A 28 -7.03 -16.70 20.15
C LYS A 28 -6.20 -17.86 19.62
N VAL A 29 -5.08 -18.11 20.28
CA VAL A 29 -4.22 -19.28 20.07
C VAL A 29 -4.15 -20.11 21.35
N LEU A 30 -4.14 -21.43 21.19
CA LEU A 30 -3.92 -22.36 22.30
C LEU A 30 -2.42 -22.49 22.58
N LEU A 31 -2.03 -22.33 23.84
CA LEU A 31 -0.66 -22.57 24.32
C LEU A 31 -0.69 -23.48 25.55
N ILE A 32 0.40 -24.22 25.73
CA ILE A 32 0.67 -25.01 26.94
C ILE A 32 1.85 -24.45 27.72
N GLN A 33 1.82 -24.55 29.04
CA GLN A 33 2.94 -24.20 29.89
C GLN A 33 3.82 -25.42 30.15
N ARG A 34 5.11 -25.36 29.84
CA ARG A 34 6.01 -26.52 29.92
C ARG A 34 6.32 -26.93 31.37
N LYS A 35 6.18 -28.22 31.73
CA LYS A 35 6.62 -28.77 33.04
C LYS A 35 8.12 -29.01 33.13
N ASN A 36 8.77 -29.30 32.01
CA ASN A 36 10.13 -29.83 31.97
C ASN A 36 11.12 -28.88 31.27
N PRO A 37 12.41 -28.89 31.67
CA PRO A 37 13.46 -28.16 30.94
C PRO A 37 13.68 -28.74 29.54
N PRO A 38 14.16 -27.93 28.57
CA PRO A 38 14.43 -26.50 28.65
C PRO A 38 13.14 -25.66 28.71
N HIS A 39 13.27 -24.38 29.10
CA HIS A 39 12.16 -23.43 29.15
C HIS A 39 11.00 -23.84 30.08
N GLN A 40 11.32 -24.51 31.20
CA GLN A 40 10.32 -24.86 32.21
C GLN A 40 9.56 -23.61 32.69
N GLY A 41 8.23 -23.69 32.73
CA GLY A 41 7.34 -22.59 33.09
C GLY A 41 7.05 -21.59 31.97
N MET A 42 7.70 -21.69 30.80
CA MET A 42 7.38 -20.88 29.63
C MET A 42 6.24 -21.52 28.81
N TRP A 43 5.58 -20.70 27.99
CA TRP A 43 4.49 -21.13 27.12
C TRP A 43 5.01 -21.60 25.76
N ALA A 44 4.41 -22.65 25.21
CA ALA A 44 4.77 -23.23 23.93
C ALA A 44 3.51 -23.65 23.16
N PHE A 45 3.70 -24.05 21.90
CA PHE A 45 2.66 -24.79 21.20
C PHE A 45 2.59 -26.20 21.78
N PRO A 46 1.40 -26.82 21.77
CA PRO A 46 1.33 -28.25 21.96
C PRO A 46 2.18 -28.99 20.92
N GLY A 47 3.01 -29.92 21.32
CA GLY A 47 3.97 -30.55 20.42
C GLY A 47 5.03 -31.41 21.10
N GLY A 48 5.54 -32.38 20.36
CA GLY A 48 6.49 -33.37 20.88
C GLY A 48 7.23 -34.11 19.77
N PHE A 49 7.90 -35.20 20.15
CA PHE A 49 8.73 -35.98 19.24
C PHE A 49 7.89 -36.92 18.39
N VAL A 50 8.34 -37.16 17.16
CA VAL A 50 7.70 -38.13 16.26
C VAL A 50 8.19 -39.53 16.59
N ASP A 51 7.26 -40.46 16.80
CA ASP A 51 7.56 -41.87 17.06
C ASP A 51 8.03 -42.62 15.79
N PRO A 52 8.82 -43.70 15.92
CA PRO A 52 9.42 -44.40 14.78
C PRO A 52 8.47 -44.96 13.71
N HIS A 53 7.17 -45.05 13.99
CA HIS A 53 6.17 -45.70 13.14
C HIS A 53 4.88 -44.87 12.97
N GLU A 54 4.93 -43.56 13.17
CA GLU A 54 3.81 -42.66 12.93
C GLU A 54 4.11 -41.63 11.84
N ASP A 55 3.05 -41.13 11.20
CA ASP A 55 3.14 -40.01 10.25
C ASP A 55 3.12 -38.68 11.02
N LEU A 56 3.65 -37.62 10.42
CA LEU A 56 3.81 -36.31 11.05
C LEU A 56 2.48 -35.67 11.44
N ASP A 57 1.44 -35.82 10.61
CA ASP A 57 0.11 -35.31 10.93
C ASP A 57 -0.60 -36.13 12.01
N VAL A 58 -0.25 -37.41 12.15
CA VAL A 58 -0.69 -38.30 13.23
C VAL A 58 -0.03 -37.87 14.53
N ALA A 59 1.29 -37.69 14.54
CA ALA A 59 2.06 -37.19 15.68
C ALA A 59 1.48 -35.84 16.17
N ALA A 60 1.26 -34.89 15.26
CA ALA A 60 0.75 -33.56 15.62
C ALA A 60 -0.63 -33.61 16.29
N ARG A 61 -1.49 -34.56 15.88
CA ARG A 61 -2.80 -34.78 16.51
C ARG A 61 -2.67 -35.50 17.85
N ARG A 62 -1.77 -36.48 17.97
CA ARG A 62 -1.49 -37.24 19.19
C ARG A 62 -0.98 -36.30 20.29
N GLU A 63 0.08 -35.55 20.02
CA GLU A 63 0.67 -34.59 20.96
C GLU A 63 -0.36 -33.53 21.41
N LEU A 64 -1.13 -32.98 20.47
CA LEU A 64 -2.22 -32.05 20.80
C LEU A 64 -3.26 -32.69 21.74
N GLU A 65 -3.65 -33.93 21.51
CA GLU A 65 -4.61 -34.65 22.36
C GLU A 65 -4.00 -34.94 23.75
N GLU A 66 -2.74 -35.39 23.81
CA GLU A 66 -2.06 -35.78 25.04
C GLU A 66 -1.84 -34.60 25.99
N GLU A 67 -1.45 -33.43 25.47
CA GLU A 67 -1.13 -32.26 26.30
C GLU A 67 -2.35 -31.39 26.63
N THR A 68 -3.41 -31.45 25.81
CA THR A 68 -4.54 -30.50 25.91
C THR A 68 -5.93 -31.14 25.94
N GLY A 69 -6.04 -32.44 25.64
CA GLY A 69 -7.30 -33.16 25.49
C GLY A 69 -8.07 -32.84 24.20
N LEU A 70 -7.50 -32.03 23.29
CA LEU A 70 -8.21 -31.60 22.08
C LEU A 70 -8.10 -32.62 20.95
N LYS A 71 -9.26 -33.02 20.43
CA LYS A 71 -9.37 -33.85 19.23
C LYS A 71 -9.70 -33.01 18.01
N VAL A 72 -8.80 -32.98 17.03
CA VAL A 72 -9.03 -32.31 15.74
C VAL A 72 -9.05 -33.34 14.62
N GLN A 73 -10.04 -33.22 13.72
CA GLN A 73 -10.17 -34.14 12.57
C GLN A 73 -9.12 -33.87 11.50
N LYS A 74 -8.67 -32.62 11.36
CA LYS A 74 -7.75 -32.19 10.33
C LYS A 74 -6.74 -31.19 10.89
N VAL A 75 -5.49 -31.43 10.56
CA VAL A 75 -4.38 -30.49 10.68
C VAL A 75 -3.84 -30.20 9.29
N THR A 76 -3.27 -29.02 9.06
CA THR A 76 -2.65 -28.65 7.78
C THR A 76 -1.20 -28.27 8.02
N GLN A 77 -0.26 -28.90 7.32
CA GLN A 77 1.16 -28.55 7.46
C GLN A 77 1.35 -27.09 7.05
N PHE A 78 2.06 -26.33 7.88
CA PHE A 78 2.25 -24.90 7.71
C PHE A 78 3.69 -24.55 7.35
N LEU A 79 4.65 -25.02 8.16
CA LEU A 79 6.07 -24.65 8.04
C LEU A 79 6.92 -25.74 8.68
N THR A 80 8.14 -25.94 8.17
CA THR A 80 9.19 -26.71 8.84
C THR A 80 10.25 -25.75 9.42
N ALA A 81 10.52 -25.84 10.72
CA ALA A 81 11.53 -25.07 11.43
C ALA A 81 12.75 -25.95 11.74
N GLY A 82 13.91 -25.62 11.16
CA GLY A 82 15.15 -26.39 11.30
C GLY A 82 16.39 -25.52 11.45
N GLU A 83 16.25 -24.29 11.98
CA GLU A 83 17.39 -23.40 12.22
C GLU A 83 18.34 -24.05 13.25
N PRO A 84 19.65 -24.21 12.96
CA PRO A 84 20.59 -24.76 13.92
C PRO A 84 20.58 -23.99 15.24
N GLY A 85 20.46 -24.71 16.37
CA GLY A 85 20.39 -24.11 17.70
C GLY A 85 18.98 -23.68 18.14
N ARG A 86 17.93 -23.97 17.36
CA ARG A 86 16.53 -23.69 17.78
C ARG A 86 16.11 -24.42 19.06
N ASP A 87 16.68 -25.59 19.30
CA ASP A 87 16.51 -26.35 20.53
C ASP A 87 17.88 -26.54 21.21
N PRO A 88 18.05 -26.13 22.49
CA PRO A 88 19.31 -26.28 23.20
C PRO A 88 19.69 -27.75 23.48
N ARG A 89 18.77 -28.70 23.32
CA ARG A 89 19.03 -30.14 23.50
C ARG A 89 19.77 -30.77 22.33
N GLY A 90 19.74 -30.17 21.14
CA GLY A 90 20.40 -30.71 19.95
C GLY A 90 19.75 -30.24 18.64
N HIS A 91 20.23 -30.78 17.52
CA HIS A 91 19.67 -30.46 16.20
C HIS A 91 18.27 -31.07 16.07
N THR A 92 17.26 -30.20 16.12
CA THR A 92 15.85 -30.59 16.04
C THR A 92 15.19 -29.89 14.87
N ILE A 93 14.44 -30.65 14.07
CA ILE A 93 13.57 -30.14 13.01
C ILE A 93 12.14 -30.29 13.48
N SER A 94 11.40 -29.19 13.60
CA SER A 94 9.96 -29.22 13.90
C SER A 94 9.12 -29.02 12.65
N VAL A 95 8.13 -29.88 12.45
CA VAL A 95 7.09 -29.69 11.41
C VAL A 95 5.85 -29.12 12.07
N CYS A 96 5.56 -27.86 11.81
CA CYS A 96 4.46 -27.14 12.43
C CYS A 96 3.18 -27.29 11.59
N TYR A 97 2.07 -27.51 12.27
CA TYR A 97 0.74 -27.69 11.71
C TYR A 97 -0.21 -26.62 12.23
N THR A 98 -1.19 -26.21 11.42
CA THR A 98 -2.30 -25.37 11.86
C THR A 98 -3.60 -26.17 11.97
N ALA A 99 -4.41 -25.81 12.95
CA ALA A 99 -5.76 -26.34 13.15
C ALA A 99 -6.73 -25.23 13.61
N ARG A 100 -8.03 -25.48 13.44
CA ARG A 100 -9.08 -24.60 13.96
C ARG A 100 -10.10 -25.38 14.75
N VAL A 101 -10.54 -24.79 15.86
CA VAL A 101 -11.57 -25.34 16.73
C VAL A 101 -12.59 -24.26 17.07
N SER A 102 -13.75 -24.64 17.62
CA SER A 102 -14.74 -23.67 18.10
C SER A 102 -14.19 -22.86 19.28
N ASP A 103 -14.64 -21.61 19.39
CA ASP A 103 -14.48 -20.72 20.54
C ASP A 103 -14.96 -21.29 21.89
N ARG A 104 -15.77 -22.35 21.89
CA ARG A 104 -16.26 -23.05 23.10
C ARG A 104 -15.35 -24.20 23.55
N THR A 105 -14.29 -24.48 22.80
CA THR A 105 -13.38 -25.60 23.07
C THR A 105 -12.58 -25.34 24.34
N LYS A 106 -12.69 -26.22 25.32
CA LYS A 106 -11.88 -26.17 26.54
C LYS A 106 -10.63 -27.02 26.34
N ALA A 107 -9.47 -26.46 26.66
CA ALA A 107 -8.23 -27.21 26.78
C ALA A 107 -7.99 -27.54 28.25
N ILE A 108 -7.48 -28.74 28.51
CA ILE A 108 -7.14 -29.22 29.84
C ILE A 108 -5.72 -29.73 29.77
N ALA A 109 -4.83 -29.14 30.56
CA ALA A 109 -3.43 -29.55 30.61
C ALA A 109 -3.30 -31.01 31.08
N ALA A 110 -2.50 -31.78 30.37
CA ALA A 110 -2.17 -33.15 30.70
C ALA A 110 -0.70 -33.44 30.36
N ASP A 111 -0.25 -34.65 30.69
CA ASP A 111 1.12 -35.13 30.51
C ASP A 111 2.22 -34.16 30.97
N ASP A 112 3.02 -33.59 30.06
CA ASP A 112 4.11 -32.67 30.34
C ASP A 112 3.71 -31.18 30.24
N ALA A 113 2.42 -30.88 30.03
CA ALA A 113 1.84 -29.54 30.16
C ALA A 113 1.40 -29.25 31.61
N ALA A 114 1.91 -28.17 32.21
CA ALA A 114 1.54 -27.66 33.54
C ALA A 114 0.19 -26.94 33.51
N ASP A 115 -0.08 -26.28 32.39
CA ASP A 115 -1.31 -25.54 32.14
C ASP A 115 -1.58 -25.49 30.63
N ALA A 116 -2.82 -25.23 30.22
CA ALA A 116 -3.26 -25.11 28.84
C ALA A 116 -4.30 -24.00 28.73
N GLN A 117 -3.99 -22.92 28.01
CA GLN A 117 -4.81 -21.72 27.98
C GLN A 117 -4.94 -21.11 26.58
N TRP A 118 -6.07 -20.43 26.37
CA TRP A 118 -6.34 -19.65 25.16
C TRP A 118 -5.91 -18.20 25.34
N PHE A 119 -4.88 -17.79 24.62
CA PHE A 119 -4.37 -16.42 24.65
C PHE A 119 -4.89 -15.60 23.48
N SER A 120 -5.18 -14.33 23.73
CA SER A 120 -5.46 -13.37 22.67
C SER A 120 -4.19 -13.15 21.85
N LEU A 121 -4.29 -13.09 20.52
CA LEU A 121 -3.14 -12.76 19.68
C LEU A 121 -2.58 -11.34 19.93
N ASN A 122 -3.36 -10.47 20.58
CA ASN A 122 -2.93 -9.12 20.97
C ASN A 122 -2.31 -9.05 22.37
N ASP A 123 -2.33 -10.15 23.13
CA ASP A 123 -1.86 -10.21 24.52
C ASP A 123 -1.28 -11.62 24.77
N LEU A 124 -0.07 -11.82 24.24
CA LEU A 124 0.63 -13.10 24.27
C LEU A 124 1.68 -13.13 25.39
N PRO A 125 1.85 -14.27 26.08
CA PRO A 125 2.95 -14.46 27.01
C PRO A 125 4.28 -14.67 26.25
N ALA A 126 5.40 -14.60 26.97
CA ALA A 126 6.69 -15.00 26.42
C ALA A 126 6.68 -16.49 26.04
N LEU A 127 7.12 -16.79 24.83
CA LEU A 127 7.10 -18.16 24.29
C LEU A 127 8.48 -18.82 24.37
N ALA A 128 8.48 -20.13 24.58
CA ALA A 128 9.67 -20.97 24.54
C ALA A 128 10.21 -21.11 23.10
N PHE A 129 11.51 -21.41 22.99
CA PHE A 129 12.18 -21.66 21.71
C PHE A 129 12.00 -20.50 20.70
N ASP A 130 11.74 -20.83 19.43
CA ASP A 130 11.48 -19.90 18.33
C ASP A 130 9.98 -19.71 18.04
N HIS A 131 9.09 -20.10 18.98
CA HIS A 131 7.65 -20.17 18.75
C HIS A 131 7.00 -18.80 18.46
N GLU A 132 7.57 -17.70 18.97
CA GLU A 132 7.12 -16.35 18.63
C GLU A 132 7.32 -16.04 17.13
N LYS A 133 8.47 -16.44 16.56
CA LYS A 133 8.74 -16.29 15.13
C LYS A 133 7.78 -17.15 14.31
N ILE A 134 7.52 -18.38 14.76
CA ILE A 134 6.61 -19.32 14.09
C ILE A 134 5.17 -18.79 14.13
N LEU A 135 4.71 -18.32 15.30
CA LEU A 135 3.37 -17.76 15.49
C LEU A 135 3.15 -16.53 14.61
N THR A 136 4.14 -15.63 14.55
CA THR A 136 4.09 -14.42 13.73
C THR A 136 3.86 -14.80 12.25
N LYS A 137 4.59 -15.79 11.74
CA LYS A 137 4.39 -16.30 10.38
C LYS A 137 3.01 -16.95 10.21
N ALA A 138 2.56 -17.76 11.18
CA ALA A 138 1.26 -18.43 11.13
C ALA A 138 0.11 -17.43 11.08
N VAL A 139 0.12 -16.39 11.92
CA VAL A 139 -0.88 -15.31 11.93
C VAL A 139 -0.85 -14.53 10.62
N HIS A 140 0.33 -14.26 10.07
CA HIS A 140 0.47 -13.60 8.77
C HIS A 140 -0.14 -14.44 7.64
N THR A 141 0.12 -15.74 7.58
CA THR A 141 -0.47 -16.65 6.60
C THR A 141 -1.98 -16.84 6.80
N GLU A 142 -2.44 -16.91 8.06
CA GLU A 142 -3.86 -16.95 8.40
C GLU A 142 -4.61 -15.71 7.89
N THR A 143 -3.96 -14.55 7.80
CA THR A 143 -4.57 -13.29 7.35
C THR A 143 -4.51 -13.08 5.83
N HIS A 144 -3.67 -13.81 5.08
CA HIS A 144 -3.34 -13.51 3.67
C HIS A 144 -3.40 -14.71 2.69
N SER A 145 -4.34 -15.64 2.84
CA SER A 145 -4.37 -16.88 2.03
C SER A 145 -4.70 -16.69 0.53
N HIS A 146 -3.70 -16.34 -0.27
CA HIS A 146 -3.56 -16.69 -1.69
C HIS A 146 -2.09 -17.03 -1.99
N HIS A 147 -1.75 -18.31 -2.14
CA HIS A 147 -0.42 -18.73 -2.56
C HIS A 147 -0.34 -18.75 -4.09
N TYR A 148 0.27 -17.73 -4.69
CA TYR A 148 0.73 -17.78 -6.08
C TYR A 148 2.18 -18.26 -6.14
N ALA A 149 2.55 -18.94 -7.22
CA ALA A 149 3.92 -19.38 -7.48
C ALA A 149 4.90 -18.22 -7.80
N HIS A 150 4.43 -16.98 -7.75
CA HIS A 150 5.17 -15.79 -8.17
C HIS A 150 5.23 -14.77 -7.02
N PRO A 151 6.37 -14.10 -6.81
CA PRO A 151 6.47 -13.04 -5.82
C PRO A 151 5.51 -11.90 -6.15
N HIS A 152 4.80 -11.39 -5.14
CA HIS A 152 3.90 -10.25 -5.28
C HIS A 152 4.64 -8.97 -4.89
N PRO A 153 4.81 -8.00 -5.81
CA PRO A 153 5.26 -6.69 -5.42
C PRO A 153 4.16 -5.98 -4.63
N ALA A 154 4.54 -5.09 -3.71
CA ALA A 154 3.62 -4.08 -3.22
C ALA A 154 3.18 -3.17 -4.39
N LEU A 155 1.91 -2.77 -4.39
CA LEU A 155 1.32 -1.94 -5.44
C LEU A 155 0.89 -0.59 -4.84
N THR A 156 1.36 0.49 -5.45
CA THR A 156 1.04 1.86 -5.03
C THR A 156 0.50 2.68 -6.21
N THR A 157 -0.09 3.83 -5.91
CA THR A 157 -0.33 4.90 -6.88
C THR A 157 0.35 6.18 -6.41
N ASP A 158 1.10 6.83 -7.28
CA ASP A 158 1.68 8.16 -7.05
C ASP A 158 1.06 9.17 -8.03
N ILE A 159 0.68 10.35 -7.55
CA ILE A 159 -0.10 11.31 -8.32
C ILE A 159 0.68 12.61 -8.47
N VAL A 160 0.97 13.00 -9.72
CA VAL A 160 1.47 14.33 -10.03
C VAL A 160 0.31 15.30 -10.14
N VAL A 161 0.10 16.10 -9.10
CA VAL A 161 -1.00 17.07 -9.06
C VAL A 161 -0.51 18.42 -9.58
N PHE A 162 -0.96 18.82 -10.77
CA PHE A 162 -0.63 20.11 -11.35
C PHE A 162 -1.71 21.16 -11.08
N SER A 163 -1.28 22.41 -10.88
CA SER A 163 -2.14 23.58 -11.01
C SER A 163 -1.35 24.81 -11.47
N ILE A 164 -2.06 25.82 -11.96
CA ILE A 164 -1.46 27.10 -12.31
C ILE A 164 -1.60 28.04 -11.12
N ARG A 165 -0.47 28.44 -10.55
CA ARG A 165 -0.40 29.37 -9.42
C ARG A 165 0.61 30.44 -9.73
N GLU A 166 0.24 31.69 -9.45
CA GLU A 166 1.11 32.85 -9.65
C GLU A 166 1.75 32.90 -11.05
N GLY A 167 0.98 32.48 -12.08
CA GLY A 167 1.44 32.45 -13.46
C GLY A 167 2.49 31.37 -13.78
N ARG A 168 2.66 30.35 -12.92
CA ARG A 168 3.60 29.23 -13.14
C ARG A 168 2.90 27.88 -12.97
N LEU A 169 3.43 26.86 -13.65
CA LEU A 169 2.99 25.49 -13.44
C LEU A 169 3.57 25.00 -12.11
N ASN A 170 2.70 24.66 -11.17
CA ASN A 170 3.09 24.17 -9.86
C ASN A 170 2.68 22.70 -9.72
N ALA A 171 3.49 21.93 -9.00
CA ALA A 171 3.13 20.60 -8.51
C ALA A 171 2.87 20.65 -7.01
N LEU A 172 1.92 19.83 -6.54
CA LEU A 172 1.75 19.56 -5.11
C LEU A 172 2.77 18.52 -4.64
N LEU A 173 3.46 18.84 -3.55
CA LEU A 173 4.39 17.97 -2.87
C LEU A 173 3.98 17.77 -1.42
N ILE A 174 4.31 16.61 -0.86
CA ILE A 174 4.08 16.28 0.54
C ILE A 174 5.39 15.95 1.26
N ASP A 175 5.50 16.32 2.54
CA ASP A 175 6.65 15.98 3.36
C ASP A 175 6.52 14.56 3.95
N ARG A 176 7.54 13.72 3.72
CA ARG A 176 7.56 12.37 4.26
C ARG A 176 7.80 12.37 5.76
N LYS A 177 6.85 11.82 6.52
CA LYS A 177 6.92 11.74 8.00
C LYS A 177 7.71 10.54 8.53
N ILE A 178 7.96 9.53 7.70
CA ILE A 178 8.60 8.26 8.08
C ILE A 178 9.78 7.91 7.16
N ALA A 179 10.68 7.06 7.66
CA ALA A 179 11.77 6.51 6.85
C ALA A 179 11.23 5.50 5.81
N PRO A 180 11.92 5.32 4.67
CA PRO A 180 13.07 6.06 4.18
C PRO A 180 12.70 7.49 3.75
N PHE A 181 13.72 8.35 3.60
CA PHE A 181 13.57 9.74 3.16
C PHE A 181 12.71 10.64 4.07
N LYS A 182 12.68 10.37 5.38
CA LYS A 182 12.00 11.22 6.37
C LYS A 182 12.48 12.68 6.24
N GLY A 183 11.53 13.61 6.18
CA GLY A 183 11.79 15.05 6.02
C GLY A 183 12.12 15.48 4.59
N LYS A 184 12.08 14.58 3.61
CA LYS A 184 12.17 14.94 2.18
C LYS A 184 10.78 14.99 1.56
N GLN A 185 10.68 15.75 0.47
CA GLN A 185 9.46 15.89 -0.31
C GLN A 185 9.22 14.65 -1.19
N ALA A 186 7.94 14.37 -1.44
CA ALA A 186 7.47 13.33 -2.34
C ALA A 186 6.18 13.79 -3.03
N LEU A 187 5.81 13.08 -4.10
CA LEU A 187 4.47 13.16 -4.66
C LEU A 187 3.44 12.56 -3.70
N PRO A 188 2.20 13.08 -3.67
CA PRO A 188 1.03 12.41 -3.09
C PRO A 188 0.88 10.99 -3.60
N GLY A 189 0.53 10.05 -2.73
CA GLY A 189 0.35 8.66 -3.12
C GLY A 189 0.33 7.70 -1.95
N GLY A 190 -0.04 6.45 -2.24
CA GLY A 190 -0.18 5.41 -1.23
C GLY A 190 -0.43 4.04 -1.81
N PHE A 191 -0.67 3.07 -0.92
CA PHE A 191 -0.84 1.67 -1.27
C PHE A 191 -2.26 1.38 -1.74
N VAL A 192 -2.37 0.51 -2.75
CA VAL A 192 -3.66 0.03 -3.25
C VAL A 192 -4.24 -0.97 -2.26
N LEU A 193 -5.46 -0.72 -1.80
CA LEU A 193 -6.19 -1.60 -0.90
C LEU A 193 -6.75 -2.84 -1.62
N PRO A 194 -6.98 -3.98 -0.92
CA PRO A 194 -7.43 -5.22 -1.55
C PRO A 194 -8.77 -5.14 -2.32
N ASN A 195 -9.64 -4.18 -1.97
CA ASN A 195 -10.99 -4.05 -2.52
C ASN A 195 -11.18 -2.75 -3.32
N GLU A 196 -10.10 -2.15 -3.81
CA GLU A 196 -10.17 -0.95 -4.66
C GLU A 196 -9.43 -1.13 -5.99
N SER A 197 -9.88 -0.43 -7.02
CA SER A 197 -9.14 -0.32 -8.30
C SER A 197 -8.00 0.69 -8.18
N LEU A 198 -7.06 0.65 -9.13
CA LEU A 198 -6.01 1.68 -9.27
C LEU A 198 -6.59 3.11 -9.35
N ASP A 199 -7.64 3.30 -10.15
CA ASP A 199 -8.30 4.61 -10.30
C ASP A 199 -8.90 5.07 -8.97
N ALA A 200 -9.60 4.18 -8.27
CA ALA A 200 -10.17 4.45 -6.95
C ALA A 200 -9.09 4.77 -5.88
N CYS A 201 -7.95 4.07 -5.92
CA CYS A 201 -6.79 4.37 -5.05
C CYS A 201 -6.28 5.79 -5.36
N ALA A 202 -6.04 6.11 -6.63
CA ALA A 202 -5.57 7.44 -7.02
C ALA A 202 -6.56 8.56 -6.65
N GLU A 203 -7.88 8.34 -6.80
CA GLU A 203 -8.91 9.28 -6.35
C GLU A 203 -8.92 9.46 -4.83
N ARG A 204 -8.76 8.36 -4.07
CA ARG A 204 -8.71 8.37 -2.61
C ARG A 204 -7.50 9.15 -2.10
N GLU A 205 -6.30 8.80 -2.57
CA GLU A 205 -5.04 9.48 -2.20
C GLU A 205 -5.07 10.96 -2.59
N LEU A 206 -5.58 11.30 -3.78
CA LEU A 206 -5.75 12.69 -4.20
C LEU A 206 -6.66 13.46 -3.23
N ARG A 207 -7.78 12.86 -2.82
CA ARG A 207 -8.72 13.49 -1.90
C ARG A 207 -8.15 13.62 -0.49
N GLU A 208 -7.45 12.62 0.01
CA GLU A 208 -6.83 12.65 1.34
C GLU A 208 -5.80 13.78 1.44
N GLU A 209 -4.99 13.98 0.39
CA GLU A 209 -3.92 14.99 0.40
C GLU A 209 -4.37 16.41 0.00
N THR A 210 -5.43 16.52 -0.82
CA THR A 210 -5.87 17.83 -1.36
C THR A 210 -7.25 18.28 -0.90
N GLY A 211 -8.08 17.36 -0.41
CA GLY A 211 -9.52 17.58 -0.19
C GLY A 211 -10.32 17.82 -1.48
N VAL A 212 -9.71 17.66 -2.66
CA VAL A 212 -10.34 17.95 -3.94
C VAL A 212 -10.91 16.68 -4.58
N GLU A 213 -12.13 16.80 -5.10
CA GLU A 213 -12.80 15.75 -5.87
C GLU A 213 -13.26 16.28 -7.24
N ASN A 214 -13.62 15.34 -8.13
CA ASN A 214 -14.20 15.62 -9.45
C ASN A 214 -13.31 16.55 -10.28
N VAL A 215 -12.02 16.23 -10.35
CA VAL A 215 -11.02 16.89 -11.19
C VAL A 215 -10.55 15.92 -12.26
N PHE A 216 -9.84 16.44 -13.26
CA PHE A 216 -9.20 15.58 -14.24
C PHE A 216 -8.12 14.74 -13.54
N LEU A 217 -8.17 13.43 -13.75
CA LEU A 217 -7.22 12.44 -13.27
C LEU A 217 -7.00 11.42 -14.39
N GLU A 218 -5.75 11.16 -14.75
CA GLU A 218 -5.43 10.22 -15.82
C GLU A 218 -4.19 9.40 -15.47
N GLN A 219 -4.25 8.10 -15.78
CA GLN A 219 -3.11 7.20 -15.64
C GLN A 219 -1.99 7.62 -16.59
N LEU A 220 -0.78 7.79 -16.04
CA LEU A 220 0.39 8.25 -16.76
C LEU A 220 1.22 7.08 -17.32
N TYR A 221 1.74 6.25 -16.42
CA TYR A 221 2.69 5.18 -16.69
C TYR A 221 2.84 4.27 -15.44
N SER A 222 3.47 3.10 -15.60
CA SER A 222 3.79 2.21 -14.47
C SER A 222 5.30 2.18 -14.24
N PHE A 223 5.74 2.51 -13.03
CA PHE A 223 7.14 2.50 -12.63
C PHE A 223 7.40 1.30 -11.72
N GLY A 224 8.33 0.44 -12.14
CA GLY A 224 8.58 -0.83 -11.47
C GLY A 224 10.01 -1.30 -11.59
N ILE A 225 10.96 -0.37 -11.76
CA ILE A 225 12.39 -0.72 -11.71
C ILE A 225 12.70 -1.39 -10.36
N PRO A 226 13.51 -2.46 -10.34
CA PRO A 226 13.97 -3.04 -9.07
C PRO A 226 14.61 -1.95 -8.20
N GLU A 227 14.43 -2.04 -6.87
CA GLU A 227 15.01 -1.10 -5.89
C GLU A 227 14.52 0.36 -5.95
N ARG A 228 13.44 0.68 -6.69
CA ARG A 228 12.84 2.04 -6.63
C ARG A 228 12.45 2.45 -5.22
N ASP A 229 12.01 1.47 -4.42
CA ASP A 229 11.84 1.59 -2.98
C ASP A 229 12.90 0.70 -2.31
N PRO A 230 13.73 1.24 -1.40
CA PRO A 230 14.80 0.47 -0.76
C PRO A 230 14.30 -0.52 0.31
N ARG A 231 13.00 -0.53 0.62
CA ARG A 231 12.43 -1.42 1.65
C ARG A 231 12.02 -2.77 1.09
N GLU A 232 11.39 -2.77 -0.08
CA GLU A 232 10.77 -3.94 -0.68
C GLU A 232 10.51 -3.72 -2.18
N ARG A 233 10.10 -4.78 -2.88
CA ARG A 233 9.71 -4.63 -4.29
C ARG A 233 8.37 -3.91 -4.40
N VAL A 234 8.41 -2.65 -4.79
CA VAL A 234 7.22 -1.83 -5.08
C VAL A 234 7.08 -1.59 -6.58
N VAL A 235 5.85 -1.67 -7.08
CA VAL A 235 5.43 -1.13 -8.39
C VAL A 235 4.44 -0.01 -8.13
N THR A 236 4.67 1.16 -8.72
CA THR A 236 3.69 2.26 -8.68
C THR A 236 3.04 2.45 -10.03
N VAL A 237 1.73 2.63 -10.05
CA VAL A 237 1.01 3.13 -11.22
C VAL A 237 0.82 4.62 -11.02
N ALA A 238 1.59 5.41 -11.77
CA ALA A 238 1.55 6.85 -11.66
C ALA A 238 0.33 7.43 -12.38
N TYR A 239 -0.24 8.46 -11.78
CA TYR A 239 -1.31 9.29 -12.34
C TYR A 239 -0.85 10.74 -12.39
N TYR A 240 -1.55 11.57 -13.17
CA TYR A 240 -1.47 13.02 -13.01
C TYR A 240 -2.86 13.62 -12.97
N ALA A 241 -3.00 14.67 -12.18
CA ALA A 241 -4.25 15.39 -11.97
C ALA A 241 -4.09 16.86 -12.31
N LEU A 242 -5.13 17.45 -12.90
CA LEU A 242 -5.16 18.89 -13.20
C LEU A 242 -6.23 19.55 -12.36
N ILE A 243 -5.81 20.41 -11.43
CA ILE A 243 -6.70 21.07 -10.49
C ILE A 243 -6.90 22.54 -10.90
N PRO A 244 -8.15 22.99 -11.10
CA PRO A 244 -8.49 24.40 -11.21
C PRO A 244 -8.04 25.21 -9.99
N SER A 245 -7.52 26.42 -10.22
CA SER A 245 -7.04 27.28 -9.14
C SER A 245 -8.13 27.66 -8.12
N ASP A 246 -9.40 27.70 -8.52
CA ASP A 246 -10.55 28.00 -7.65
C ASP A 246 -11.01 26.80 -6.79
N LYS A 247 -10.56 25.59 -7.11
CA LYS A 247 -10.87 24.37 -6.35
C LYS A 247 -9.86 24.05 -5.26
N ILE A 248 -8.71 24.73 -5.23
CA ILE A 248 -7.70 24.50 -4.20
C ILE A 248 -8.18 25.14 -2.90
N ILE A 249 -8.91 24.35 -2.10
CA ILE A 249 -9.22 24.70 -0.71
C ILE A 249 -8.12 24.05 0.13
N LEU A 250 -7.00 24.75 0.34
CA LEU A 250 -6.10 24.39 1.44
C LEU A 250 -6.87 24.66 2.73
N LYS A 251 -7.63 23.66 3.22
CA LYS A 251 -8.25 23.72 4.53
C LYS A 251 -7.13 23.87 5.55
N ALA A 252 -6.95 25.08 6.08
CA ALA A 252 -6.23 25.30 7.33
C ALA A 252 -7.01 24.56 8.42
N GLY A 253 -6.68 23.28 8.60
CA GLY A 253 -7.40 22.35 9.44
C GLY A 253 -6.60 21.06 9.53
N THR A 254 -5.67 21.06 10.49
CA THR A 254 -4.95 19.92 11.11
C THR A 254 -4.07 19.01 10.23
N ASP A 255 -4.35 18.82 8.94
CA ASP A 255 -3.53 17.98 8.03
C ASP A 255 -2.72 18.81 7.00
N ALA A 256 -3.11 20.07 6.77
CA ALA A 256 -2.46 21.00 5.82
C ALA A 256 -1.07 21.49 6.24
N GLU A 257 -0.48 20.95 7.31
CA GLU A 257 0.87 21.34 7.74
C GLU A 257 2.00 20.75 6.85
N ASN A 258 1.70 19.86 5.88
CA ASN A 258 2.73 19.10 5.17
C ASN A 258 2.63 19.10 3.63
N ALA A 259 1.65 19.79 3.03
CA ALA A 259 1.47 19.86 1.58
C ALA A 259 1.86 21.24 1.05
N VAL A 260 2.81 21.28 0.11
CA VAL A 260 3.37 22.51 -0.46
C VAL A 260 3.20 22.52 -1.96
N TRP A 261 2.74 23.64 -2.50
CA TRP A 261 2.75 23.89 -3.94
C TRP A 261 4.10 24.52 -4.32
N MET A 262 4.80 23.89 -5.26
CA MET A 262 6.11 24.37 -5.73
C MET A 262 6.10 24.51 -7.25
N PRO A 263 6.68 25.57 -7.82
CA PRO A 263 6.87 25.69 -9.25
C PRO A 263 7.66 24.50 -9.76
N VAL A 264 7.19 23.87 -10.84
CA VAL A 264 7.77 22.61 -11.34
C VAL A 264 9.23 22.80 -11.72
N GLU A 265 9.58 23.97 -12.26
CA GLU A 265 10.94 24.33 -12.65
C GLU A 265 11.91 24.46 -11.45
N ASP A 266 11.39 24.66 -10.24
CA ASP A 266 12.19 24.83 -9.02
C ASP A 266 12.43 23.47 -8.30
N ILE A 267 11.75 22.40 -8.71
CA ILE A 267 11.84 21.07 -8.08
C ILE A 267 13.06 20.32 -8.65
N THR A 268 14.10 20.17 -7.83
CA THR A 268 15.37 19.55 -8.25
C THR A 268 15.63 18.17 -7.64
N ALA A 269 14.88 17.79 -6.60
CA ALA A 269 15.00 16.49 -5.96
C ALA A 269 13.70 16.11 -5.25
N LEU A 270 13.33 14.83 -5.34
CA LEU A 270 12.23 14.22 -4.61
C LEU A 270 12.68 12.88 -4.03
N SER A 271 11.86 12.30 -3.15
CA SER A 271 12.08 10.97 -2.60
C SER A 271 11.90 9.88 -3.66
N PHE A 272 12.59 8.75 -3.49
CA PHE A 272 12.57 7.62 -4.44
C PHE A 272 12.90 8.07 -5.88
N ASP A 273 12.12 7.63 -6.86
CA ASP A 273 12.17 8.00 -8.28
C ASP A 273 11.13 9.10 -8.64
N HIS A 274 10.56 9.81 -7.65
CA HIS A 274 9.42 10.70 -7.91
C HIS A 274 9.76 11.90 -8.80
N LEU A 275 11.03 12.30 -8.87
CA LEU A 275 11.47 13.33 -9.82
C LEU A 275 11.32 12.84 -11.27
N GLU A 276 11.59 11.56 -11.53
CA GLU A 276 11.37 10.95 -12.85
C GLU A 276 9.87 10.89 -13.20
N ILE A 277 9.03 10.56 -12.21
CA ILE A 277 7.57 10.56 -12.37
C ILE A 277 7.05 11.96 -12.71
N LEU A 278 7.52 12.98 -11.99
CA LEU A 278 7.17 14.39 -12.22
C LEU A 278 7.57 14.84 -13.63
N GLU A 279 8.80 14.57 -14.05
CA GLU A 279 9.28 14.94 -15.39
C GLU A 279 8.51 14.21 -16.49
N THR A 280 8.22 12.92 -16.30
CA THR A 280 7.38 12.13 -17.22
C THR A 280 5.98 12.73 -17.35
N ALA A 281 5.39 13.18 -16.25
CA ALA A 281 4.08 13.82 -16.24
C ALA A 281 4.10 15.18 -16.95
N ARG A 282 5.16 15.98 -16.73
CA ARG A 282 5.34 17.28 -17.37
C ARG A 282 5.45 17.15 -18.88
N GLU A 283 6.25 16.19 -19.38
CA GLU A 283 6.37 15.93 -20.80
C GLU A 283 5.07 15.36 -21.40
N ARG A 284 4.35 14.49 -20.67
CA ARG A 284 3.03 14.02 -21.10
C ARG A 284 2.02 15.16 -21.23
N LEU A 285 2.00 16.09 -20.27
CA LEU A 285 1.12 17.25 -20.28
C LEU A 285 1.42 18.16 -21.47
N LYS A 286 2.71 18.45 -21.73
CA LYS A 286 3.13 19.24 -22.89
C LYS A 286 2.72 18.60 -24.20
N ALA A 287 3.02 17.31 -24.39
CA ALA A 287 2.65 16.58 -25.61
C ALA A 287 1.13 16.61 -25.84
N LYS A 288 0.32 16.52 -24.79
CA LYS A 288 -1.15 16.58 -24.90
C LYS A 288 -1.68 17.92 -25.37
N LEU A 289 -0.96 19.03 -25.18
CA LEU A 289 -1.40 20.32 -25.70
C LEU A 289 -1.42 20.35 -27.23
N GLU A 290 -0.58 19.55 -27.89
CA GLU A 290 -0.50 19.52 -29.36
C GLU A 290 -1.79 18.99 -29.99
N TYR A 291 -2.47 18.08 -29.31
CA TYR A 291 -3.63 17.36 -29.85
C TYR A 291 -4.84 17.36 -28.92
N SER A 292 -4.89 18.18 -27.87
CA SER A 292 -6.06 18.25 -26.99
C SER A 292 -6.26 19.62 -26.38
N ASN A 293 -7.50 19.88 -25.95
CA ASN A 293 -7.87 21.07 -25.19
C ASN A 293 -7.73 20.86 -23.67
N ILE A 294 -6.85 19.96 -23.22
CA ILE A 294 -6.67 19.58 -21.81
C ILE A 294 -6.36 20.76 -20.88
N VAL A 295 -5.78 21.83 -21.43
CA VAL A 295 -5.49 23.09 -20.73
C VAL A 295 -6.73 23.67 -20.04
N LEU A 296 -7.93 23.42 -20.57
CA LEU A 296 -9.17 23.90 -20.01
C LEU A 296 -9.48 23.32 -18.62
N GLN A 297 -8.84 22.21 -18.25
CA GLN A 297 -8.98 21.59 -16.93
C GLN A 297 -8.32 22.40 -15.81
N PHE A 298 -7.42 23.33 -16.12
CA PHE A 298 -6.84 24.27 -15.14
C PHE A 298 -7.74 25.47 -14.85
N LEU A 299 -8.78 25.69 -15.64
CA LEU A 299 -9.57 26.91 -15.57
C LEU A 299 -10.69 26.79 -14.53
N PRO A 300 -11.02 27.92 -13.86
CA PRO A 300 -12.21 28.00 -13.02
C PRO A 300 -13.49 27.82 -13.86
N LYS A 301 -14.66 27.78 -13.21
CA LYS A 301 -15.96 27.67 -13.91
C LYS A 301 -16.17 28.74 -14.98
N GLU A 302 -15.64 29.95 -14.75
CA GLU A 302 -15.73 31.07 -15.67
C GLU A 302 -14.38 31.76 -15.82
N PHE A 303 -13.96 31.93 -17.07
CA PHE A 303 -12.63 32.40 -17.41
C PHE A 303 -12.66 33.37 -18.59
N THR A 304 -11.61 34.16 -18.71
CA THR A 304 -11.34 35.00 -19.88
C THR A 304 -10.50 34.23 -20.88
N LEU A 305 -10.64 34.54 -22.17
CA LEU A 305 -9.82 33.90 -23.20
C LEU A 305 -8.32 34.24 -23.07
N SER A 306 -7.95 35.31 -22.35
CA SER A 306 -6.56 35.64 -22.06
C SER A 306 -5.97 34.74 -20.97
N GLU A 307 -6.79 34.32 -19.99
CA GLU A 307 -6.37 33.32 -18.99
C GLU A 307 -6.08 31.98 -19.68
N VAL A 308 -6.91 31.54 -20.64
CA VAL A 308 -6.64 30.31 -21.41
C VAL A 308 -5.30 30.39 -22.15
N GLN A 309 -5.02 31.53 -22.79
CA GLN A 309 -3.76 31.74 -23.51
C GLN A 309 -2.57 31.70 -22.56
N SER A 310 -2.65 32.41 -21.44
CA SER A 310 -1.57 32.46 -20.45
C SER A 310 -1.25 31.07 -19.89
N ILE A 311 -2.26 30.25 -19.60
CA ILE A 311 -2.02 28.87 -19.12
C ILE A 311 -1.35 28.03 -20.21
N TYR A 312 -1.80 28.16 -21.46
CA TYR A 312 -1.19 27.44 -22.58
C TYR A 312 0.29 27.79 -22.73
N GLU A 313 0.63 29.08 -22.67
CA GLU A 313 2.00 29.58 -22.74
C GLU A 313 2.86 29.11 -21.57
N VAL A 314 2.30 29.08 -20.35
CA VAL A 314 2.97 28.58 -19.14
C VAL A 314 3.32 27.10 -19.27
N VAL A 315 2.37 26.27 -19.70
CA VAL A 315 2.61 24.82 -19.82
C VAL A 315 3.55 24.52 -21.00
N LEU A 316 3.42 25.24 -22.12
CA LEU A 316 4.29 25.07 -23.29
C LEU A 316 5.71 25.64 -23.06
N GLY A 317 5.84 26.64 -22.18
CA GLY A 317 7.09 27.36 -21.93
C GLY A 317 7.47 28.37 -23.04
N THR A 318 6.51 28.81 -23.86
CA THR A 318 6.74 29.78 -24.95
C THR A 318 5.49 30.61 -25.21
N THR A 319 5.66 31.78 -25.81
CA THR A 319 4.55 32.67 -26.18
C THR A 319 3.83 32.20 -27.43
N VAL A 320 2.51 32.40 -27.51
CA VAL A 320 1.71 32.05 -28.69
C VAL A 320 1.11 33.31 -29.31
N ASP A 321 1.04 33.35 -30.65
CA ASP A 321 0.38 34.46 -31.34
C ASP A 321 -1.11 34.53 -30.96
N LYS A 322 -1.53 35.69 -30.45
CA LYS A 322 -2.88 35.91 -29.94
C LYS A 322 -3.95 35.68 -31.00
N ARG A 323 -3.70 36.05 -32.27
CA ARG A 323 -4.71 35.95 -33.33
C ARG A 323 -4.89 34.49 -33.77
N ASN A 324 -3.80 33.76 -33.93
CA ASN A 324 -3.82 32.35 -34.26
C ASN A 324 -4.40 31.52 -33.13
N PHE A 325 -4.05 31.83 -31.87
CA PHE A 325 -4.60 31.15 -30.70
C PHE A 325 -6.12 31.35 -30.58
N ARG A 326 -6.63 32.56 -30.84
CA ARG A 326 -8.08 32.83 -30.87
C ARG A 326 -8.79 31.99 -31.93
N LYS A 327 -8.27 31.94 -33.16
CA LYS A 327 -8.81 31.08 -34.21
C LYS A 327 -8.79 29.60 -33.81
N TRP A 328 -7.73 29.15 -33.16
CA TRP A 328 -7.62 27.77 -32.68
C TRP A 328 -8.66 27.47 -31.59
N LEU A 329 -8.86 28.36 -30.61
CA LEU A 329 -9.90 28.19 -29.58
C LEU A 329 -11.29 28.09 -30.20
N ASP A 330 -11.62 28.96 -31.15
CA ASP A 330 -12.93 28.96 -31.80
C ASP A 330 -13.19 27.65 -32.58
N ALA A 331 -12.14 27.04 -33.15
CA ALA A 331 -12.22 25.80 -33.91
C ALA A 331 -12.24 24.52 -33.04
N HIS A 332 -11.55 24.53 -31.91
CA HIS A 332 -11.23 23.31 -31.14
C HIS A 332 -11.83 23.28 -29.73
N CYS A 333 -12.41 24.38 -29.26
CA CYS A 333 -12.98 24.49 -27.91
C CYS A 333 -14.44 24.91 -27.98
N SER A 334 -15.33 24.12 -27.39
CA SER A 334 -16.76 24.44 -27.28
C SER A 334 -17.01 25.44 -26.14
N LEU A 335 -16.73 26.72 -26.40
CA LEU A 335 -16.88 27.82 -25.44
C LEU A 335 -18.22 28.55 -25.61
N GLN A 336 -18.77 29.05 -24.50
CA GLN A 336 -19.95 29.90 -24.45
C GLN A 336 -19.65 31.18 -23.68
N GLU A 337 -19.89 32.33 -24.30
CA GLU A 337 -19.85 33.63 -23.62
C GLU A 337 -20.98 33.68 -22.56
N THR A 338 -20.67 34.10 -21.35
CA THR A 338 -21.65 34.16 -20.23
C THR A 338 -22.46 35.46 -20.23
N GLY A 339 -22.00 36.49 -20.94
CA GLY A 339 -22.52 37.86 -20.87
C GLY A 339 -21.91 38.69 -19.75
N GLU A 340 -21.13 38.06 -18.85
CA GLU A 340 -20.45 38.74 -17.76
C GLU A 340 -19.05 39.24 -18.18
N THR A 341 -18.52 40.19 -17.41
CA THR A 341 -17.17 40.71 -17.64
C THR A 341 -16.38 40.82 -16.34
N ARG A 342 -15.07 40.55 -16.41
CA ARG A 342 -14.13 40.69 -15.30
C ARG A 342 -13.19 41.85 -15.58
N ARG A 343 -13.10 42.80 -14.65
CA ARG A 343 -12.13 43.90 -14.71
C ARG A 343 -10.87 43.52 -13.93
N ALA A 344 -9.73 43.53 -14.60
CA ALA A 344 -8.41 43.43 -13.97
C ALA A 344 -7.65 44.73 -14.27
N GLY A 345 -7.41 45.55 -13.24
CA GLY A 345 -6.73 46.84 -13.37
C GLY A 345 -7.51 47.91 -14.15
N ALA A 346 -6.78 48.83 -14.78
CA ALA A 346 -7.34 50.01 -15.47
C ALA A 346 -7.81 49.75 -16.92
N HIS A 347 -7.71 48.51 -17.41
CA HIS A 347 -8.08 48.15 -18.78
C HIS A 347 -9.59 47.86 -18.93
N ARG A 348 -10.04 47.81 -20.19
CA ARG A 348 -11.43 47.44 -20.53
C ARG A 348 -11.76 46.07 -19.93
N PRO A 349 -12.94 45.90 -19.28
CA PRO A 349 -13.37 44.60 -18.75
C PRO A 349 -13.33 43.51 -19.82
N ALA A 350 -12.76 42.35 -19.47
CA ALA A 350 -12.68 41.18 -20.33
C ALA A 350 -13.95 40.34 -20.21
N LYS A 351 -14.47 39.85 -21.34
CA LYS A 351 -15.62 38.95 -21.38
C LYS A 351 -15.30 37.60 -20.72
N LEU A 352 -16.28 37.04 -20.01
CA LEU A 352 -16.21 35.72 -19.39
C LEU A 352 -16.85 34.65 -20.28
N TYR A 353 -16.26 33.46 -20.23
CA TYR A 353 -16.64 32.29 -20.98
C TYR A 353 -16.70 31.07 -20.06
N LYS A 354 -17.48 30.07 -20.46
CA LYS A 354 -17.56 28.74 -19.85
C LYS A 354 -17.55 27.65 -20.92
N ILE A 355 -17.22 26.42 -20.53
CA ILE A 355 -17.27 25.25 -21.41
C ILE A 355 -18.73 24.77 -21.54
N LYS A 356 -19.21 24.50 -22.76
CA LYS A 356 -20.60 24.04 -23.01
C LYS A 356 -20.90 22.63 -22.45
N GLY A 357 -19.89 21.80 -22.22
CA GLY A 357 -20.00 20.49 -21.56
C GLY A 357 -18.68 20.10 -20.91
N ARG A 358 -18.67 19.83 -19.60
CA ARG A 358 -17.43 19.57 -18.82
C ARG A 358 -16.74 18.23 -19.14
N LYS A 359 -17.25 17.47 -20.12
CA LYS A 359 -16.73 16.17 -20.56
C LYS A 359 -15.99 16.19 -21.92
N ASP A 360 -15.90 17.33 -22.59
CA ASP A 360 -15.32 17.38 -23.94
C ASP A 360 -13.81 17.64 -23.90
N LEU A 361 -13.06 16.69 -23.35
CA LEU A 361 -11.68 16.49 -23.79
C LEU A 361 -11.76 16.02 -25.24
N GLN A 362 -11.54 16.95 -26.16
CA GLN A 362 -11.51 16.61 -27.57
C GLN A 362 -10.08 16.29 -27.95
N VAL A 363 -9.86 15.09 -28.49
CA VAL A 363 -8.66 14.80 -29.28
C VAL A 363 -8.80 15.60 -30.57
N LEU A 364 -7.97 16.61 -30.73
CA LEU A 364 -7.87 17.45 -31.91
C LEU A 364 -7.18 16.59 -32.98
N LYS A 365 -7.95 16.19 -34.00
CA LYS A 365 -7.43 15.50 -35.18
C LYS A 365 -7.10 16.49 -36.27
#